data_AF-U5DCT6-F1
#
_entry.id   AF-U5DCT6-F1
#
_cell.length_a   1.000
_cell.length_b   1.000
_cell.length_c   1.000
_cell.angle_alpha   90.00
_cell.angle_beta   90.00
_cell.angle_gamma   90.00
#
_symmetry.space_group_name_H-M   'P 1'
#
loop_
_entity.id
_entity.type
_entity.pdbx_description
1 polymer ?
#
loop_
_entity_poly.entity_id
_entity_poly.type
_entity_poly.pdbx_seq_one_letter_code
_entity_poly.pdbx_strand_id
1 'polypeptide(L)'
;MIPELDFEMPPEAQRGKLSTVEGVLLRAAEELQALQEERMKVDPETAKTFDRFFIKLKSCAKGNVSFTFILDDLAGNNFIENLFAPSSDPALTVKFYDRTPEQQVSLGFLAESTAGEEESEHGGGGEVRIERTEKTKYIPAETRRESHEQRVVIMQLLKVPVRKLLSPR
;
A
#
# COMPACT_ATOMS: atom_id res chain seq x y z
N MET A 1 1.94 0.67 8.18
CA MET A 1 2.15 1.76 9.16
C MET A 1 1.88 1.26 10.58
N ILE A 2 2.63 1.77 11.56
CA ILE A 2 2.40 1.60 13.01
C ILE A 2 2.38 3.00 13.65
N PRO A 3 1.19 3.57 13.91
CA PRO A 3 1.05 4.93 14.43
C PRO A 3 1.76 5.14 15.78
N GLU A 4 1.72 4.15 16.68
CA GLU A 4 2.31 4.27 18.02
C GLU A 4 3.85 4.38 18.02
N LEU A 5 4.48 4.09 16.87
CA LEU A 5 5.92 4.20 16.66
C LEU A 5 6.30 5.32 15.70
N ASP A 6 5.33 6.08 15.17
CA ASP A 6 5.52 6.99 14.03
C ASP A 6 6.28 6.31 12.88
N PHE A 7 5.94 5.04 12.62
CA PHE A 7 6.67 4.19 11.69
C PHE A 7 5.83 3.85 10.46
N GLU A 8 6.41 4.10 9.28
CA GLU A 8 5.83 3.76 8.00
C GLU A 8 6.86 3.04 7.12
N MET A 9 6.40 1.99 6.46
CA MET A 9 7.19 1.28 5.45
C MET A 9 6.67 1.70 4.08
N PRO A 10 7.54 2.23 3.20
CA PRO A 10 7.12 2.65 1.88
C PRO A 10 6.70 1.43 1.04
N PRO A 11 5.81 1.59 0.04
CA PRO A 11 5.30 0.48 -0.76
C PRO A 11 6.39 -0.38 -1.41
N GLU A 12 7.51 0.22 -1.80
CA GLU A 12 8.64 -0.45 -2.47
C GLU A 12 9.36 -1.44 -1.54
N ALA A 13 9.29 -1.23 -0.23
CA ALA A 13 9.85 -2.13 0.78
C ALA A 13 8.98 -3.37 1.03
N GLN A 14 7.75 -3.39 0.52
CA GLN A 14 6.74 -4.43 0.80
C GLN A 14 6.59 -5.45 -0.34
N ARG A 15 7.65 -5.72 -1.11
CA ARG A 15 7.61 -6.62 -2.27
C ARG A 15 6.93 -7.96 -1.92
N GLY A 16 5.93 -8.32 -2.72
CA GLY A 16 4.92 -9.38 -2.50
C GLY A 16 5.44 -10.66 -1.86
N LYS A 17 5.43 -10.69 -0.53
CA LYS A 17 5.88 -11.83 0.27
C LYS A 17 4.84 -12.15 1.33
N LEU A 18 4.40 -13.39 1.36
CA LEU A 18 3.63 -13.92 2.48
C LEU A 18 4.50 -13.89 3.75
N SER A 19 4.00 -13.24 4.79
CA SER A 19 4.71 -13.11 6.06
C SER A 19 3.73 -12.95 7.22
N THR A 20 4.26 -13.00 8.43
CA THR A 20 3.51 -12.66 9.65
C THR A 20 3.78 -11.22 10.02
N VAL A 21 2.89 -10.60 10.81
CA VAL A 21 3.13 -9.24 11.34
C VAL A 21 4.46 -9.17 12.08
N GLU A 22 4.76 -10.16 12.94
CA GLU A 22 6.06 -10.29 13.60
C GLU A 22 7.23 -10.32 12.60
N GLY A 23 7.13 -11.14 11.55
CA GLY A 23 8.17 -11.28 10.54
C GLY A 23 8.42 -10.00 9.74
N VAL A 24 7.37 -9.20 9.47
CA VAL A 24 7.49 -7.88 8.85
C VAL A 24 8.26 -6.92 9.76
N LEU A 25 7.93 -6.87 11.05
CA LEU A 25 8.58 -5.96 12.00
C LEU A 25 10.04 -6.32 12.26
N LEU A 26 10.35 -7.62 12.37
CA LEU A 26 11.72 -8.07 12.56
C LEU A 26 12.59 -7.74 11.34
N ARG A 27 12.10 -7.98 10.13
CA ARG A 27 12.83 -7.63 8.91
C ARG A 27 13.08 -6.13 8.82
N ALA A 28 12.07 -5.31 9.07
CA ALA A 28 12.24 -3.86 9.09
C ALA A 28 13.30 -3.42 10.11
N ALA A 29 13.33 -4.05 11.30
CA ALA A 29 14.36 -3.77 12.29
C ALA A 29 15.77 -4.17 11.81
N GLU A 30 15.91 -5.33 11.18
CA GLU A 30 17.19 -5.80 10.62
C GLU A 30 17.72 -4.88 9.52
N GLU A 31 16.86 -4.51 8.56
CA GLU A 31 17.21 -3.62 7.44
C GLU A 31 17.65 -2.24 7.93
N LEU A 32 16.91 -1.65 8.88
CA LEU A 32 17.25 -0.34 9.44
C LEU A 32 18.50 -0.39 10.33
N GLN A 33 18.77 -1.51 10.99
CA GLN A 33 19.92 -1.69 11.87
C GLN A 33 21.23 -1.88 11.09
N ALA A 34 21.17 -2.34 9.83
CA ALA A 34 22.35 -2.56 8.99
C ALA A 34 23.25 -1.32 8.84
N LEU A 35 22.67 -0.12 8.87
CA LEU A 35 23.40 1.15 8.76
C LEU A 35 23.76 1.79 10.12
N GLN A 36 23.46 1.12 11.23
CA GLN A 36 23.59 1.71 12.57
C GLN A 36 25.04 1.96 12.98
N GLU A 37 25.98 1.10 12.59
CA GLU A 37 27.40 1.27 12.89
C GLU A 37 28.00 2.51 12.19
N GLU A 38 27.61 2.75 10.94
CA GLU A 38 28.02 3.93 10.19
C GLU A 38 27.38 5.18 10.79
N ARG A 39 26.08 5.13 11.09
CA ARG A 39 25.34 6.22 11.72
C ARG A 39 25.98 6.64 13.05
N MET A 40 26.46 5.69 13.85
CA MET A 40 27.16 5.99 15.11
C MET A 40 28.46 6.78 14.90
N LYS A 41 29.14 6.63 13.76
CA LYS A 41 30.37 7.37 13.44
C LYS A 41 30.08 8.79 12.96
N VAL A 42 29.00 8.97 12.18
CA VAL A 42 28.65 10.24 11.54
C VAL A 42 27.79 11.12 12.44
N ASP A 43 26.79 10.54 13.11
CA ASP A 43 25.86 11.24 14.00
C ASP A 43 25.43 10.32 15.16
N PRO A 44 26.18 10.35 16.28
CA PRO A 44 25.88 9.55 17.46
C PRO A 44 24.52 9.86 18.11
N GLU A 45 24.03 11.09 18.03
CA GLU A 45 22.75 11.48 18.67
C GLU A 45 21.56 10.91 17.90
N THR A 46 21.61 10.96 16.58
CA THR A 46 20.63 10.26 15.73
C THR A 46 20.75 8.75 15.93
N ALA A 47 21.95 8.19 16.01
CA ALA A 47 22.15 6.77 16.29
C ALA A 47 21.47 6.33 17.60
N LYS A 48 21.68 7.04 18.70
CA LYS A 48 20.99 6.76 19.99
C LYS A 48 19.47 6.80 19.87
N THR A 49 18.94 7.67 19.00
CA THR A 49 17.50 7.76 18.75
C THR A 49 16.99 6.52 18.03
N PHE A 50 17.74 6.01 17.05
CA PHE A 50 17.46 4.73 16.41
C PHE A 50 17.55 3.55 17.38
N ASP A 51 18.51 3.54 18.31
CA ASP A 51 18.61 2.47 19.31
C ASP A 51 17.34 2.38 20.17
N ARG A 52 16.81 3.53 20.61
CA ARG A 52 15.54 3.60 21.34
C ARG A 52 14.37 3.13 20.47
N PHE A 53 14.37 3.49 19.19
CA PHE A 53 13.36 3.03 18.23
C PHE A 53 13.40 1.51 18.04
N PHE A 54 14.58 0.91 17.87
CA PHE A 54 14.73 -0.55 17.72
C PHE A 54 14.26 -1.32 18.94
N ILE A 55 14.45 -0.79 20.16
CA ILE A 55 13.90 -1.39 21.37
C ILE A 55 12.37 -1.45 21.28
N LYS A 56 11.71 -0.35 20.90
CA LYS A 56 10.25 -0.30 20.77
C LYS A 56 9.75 -1.24 19.67
N LEU A 57 10.35 -1.17 18.47
CA LEU A 57 9.97 -1.99 17.32
C LEU A 57 10.11 -3.50 17.61
N LYS A 58 11.21 -3.92 18.24
CA LYS A 58 11.41 -5.31 18.66
C LYS A 58 10.43 -5.73 19.76
N SER A 59 10.03 -4.80 20.64
CA SER A 59 8.99 -5.06 21.65
C SER A 59 7.63 -5.32 21.00
N CYS A 60 7.26 -4.54 19.97
CA CYS A 60 6.07 -4.79 19.16
C CYS A 60 6.15 -6.14 18.44
N ALA A 61 7.27 -6.43 17.79
CA ALA A 61 7.48 -7.70 17.07
C ALA A 61 7.29 -8.93 17.98
N LYS A 62 7.81 -8.87 19.21
CA LYS A 62 7.65 -9.94 20.21
C LYS A 62 6.25 -10.00 20.84
N GLY A 63 5.39 -9.02 20.57
CA GLY A 63 4.08 -8.89 21.18
C GLY A 63 4.13 -8.50 22.66
N ASN A 64 5.19 -7.83 23.12
CA ASN A 64 5.30 -7.36 24.50
C ASN A 64 4.47 -6.10 24.76
N VAL A 65 4.13 -5.37 23.70
CA VAL A 65 3.32 -4.15 23.73
C VAL A 65 2.20 -4.28 22.71
N SER A 66 1.04 -3.71 23.03
CA SER A 66 -0.05 -3.60 22.06
C SER A 66 0.23 -2.48 21.07
N PHE A 67 -0.14 -2.67 19.81
CA PHE A 67 0.02 -1.67 18.77
C PHE A 67 -1.02 -1.85 17.66
N THR A 68 -1.15 -0.84 16.81
CA THR A 68 -2.02 -0.87 15.65
C THR A 68 -1.17 -1.09 14.41
N PHE A 69 -1.48 -2.15 13.66
CA PHE A 69 -0.86 -2.41 12.36
C PHE A 69 -1.85 -2.03 11.26
N ILE A 70 -1.50 -1.01 10.49
CA ILE A 70 -2.31 -0.54 9.36
C ILE A 70 -1.62 -0.96 8.07
N LEU A 71 -2.36 -1.70 7.26
CA LEU A 71 -2.00 -2.05 5.90
C LEU A 71 -2.96 -1.31 4.97
N ASP A 72 -2.42 -0.39 4.17
CA ASP A 72 -3.17 0.37 3.18
C ASP A 72 -2.55 0.08 1.82
N ASP A 73 -3.30 -0.62 0.96
CA ASP A 73 -2.79 -1.09 -0.33
C ASP A 73 -3.67 -0.61 -1.47
N LEU A 74 -3.16 0.38 -2.21
CA LEU A 74 -3.82 0.94 -3.38
C LEU A 74 -4.25 -0.12 -4.39
N ALA A 75 -3.52 -1.23 -4.55
CA ALA A 75 -3.89 -2.28 -5.50
C ALA A 75 -4.95 -3.25 -4.95
N GLY A 76 -5.20 -3.26 -3.65
CA GLY A 76 -6.18 -4.14 -3.00
C GLY A 76 -5.78 -5.62 -2.95
N ASN A 77 -4.50 -5.94 -3.10
CA ASN A 77 -3.98 -7.30 -3.15
C ASN A 77 -3.47 -7.81 -1.80
N ASN A 78 -3.13 -6.92 -0.89
CA ASN A 78 -2.64 -7.27 0.43
C ASN A 78 -3.79 -7.71 1.36
N PHE A 79 -3.51 -8.66 2.24
CA PHE A 79 -4.51 -9.27 3.14
C PHE A 79 -3.91 -9.65 4.50
N ILE A 80 -4.68 -9.44 5.57
CA ILE A 80 -4.39 -9.93 6.92
C ILE A 80 -5.36 -11.07 7.24
N GLU A 81 -4.82 -12.23 7.62
CA GLU A 81 -5.60 -13.40 7.99
C GLU A 81 -6.50 -13.16 9.21
N ASN A 82 -7.78 -13.53 9.09
CA ASN A 82 -8.74 -13.57 10.19
C ASN A 82 -8.63 -14.91 10.93
N LEU A 83 -8.08 -14.88 12.15
CA LEU A 83 -7.85 -16.08 12.97
C LEU A 83 -9.15 -16.68 13.56
N PHE A 84 -10.25 -15.95 13.52
CA PHE A 84 -11.56 -16.36 14.06
C PHE A 84 -12.53 -16.85 12.98
N ALA A 85 -12.07 -16.96 11.73
CA ALA A 85 -12.91 -17.38 10.62
C ALA A 85 -13.65 -18.71 10.92
N PRO A 86 -14.94 -18.83 10.56
CA PRO A 86 -15.73 -17.89 9.76
C PRO A 86 -16.31 -16.70 10.56
N SER A 87 -16.09 -16.64 11.87
CA SER A 87 -16.54 -15.51 12.69
C SER A 87 -15.69 -14.26 12.43
N SER A 88 -16.25 -13.08 12.71
CA SER A 88 -15.50 -11.83 12.63
C SER A 88 -14.43 -11.75 13.71
N ASP A 89 -13.22 -11.33 13.34
CA ASP A 89 -12.17 -11.00 14.30
C ASP A 89 -12.42 -9.61 14.92
N PRO A 90 -12.60 -9.49 16.25
CA PRO A 90 -12.82 -8.19 16.90
C PRO A 90 -11.60 -7.24 16.83
N ALA A 91 -10.41 -7.77 16.54
CA ALA A 91 -9.17 -7.00 16.42
C ALA A 91 -8.88 -6.53 14.99
N LEU A 92 -9.52 -7.11 13.98
CA LEU A 92 -9.33 -6.78 12.56
C LEU A 92 -10.48 -5.94 12.02
N THR A 93 -10.16 -4.77 11.49
CA THR A 93 -11.11 -3.90 10.78
C THR A 93 -10.69 -3.75 9.33
N VAL A 94 -11.60 -4.02 8.40
CA VAL A 94 -11.38 -3.83 6.95
C VAL A 94 -12.25 -2.67 6.48
N LYS A 95 -11.65 -1.73 5.75
CA LYS A 95 -12.32 -0.58 5.13
C LYS A 95 -12.03 -0.56 3.64
N PHE A 96 -13.06 -0.17 2.88
CA PHE A 96 -13.00 0.01 1.44
C PHE A 96 -13.21 1.49 1.13
N TYR A 97 -12.42 2.05 0.21
CA TYR A 97 -12.57 3.43 -0.25
C TYR A 97 -12.20 3.56 -1.72
N ASP A 98 -12.73 4.58 -2.40
CA ASP A 98 -12.46 4.78 -3.83
C ASP A 98 -11.07 5.40 -4.06
N ARG A 99 -10.35 4.89 -5.05
CA ARG A 99 -9.09 5.45 -5.55
C ARG A 99 -9.32 6.85 -6.09
N THR A 100 -8.39 7.76 -5.83
CA THR A 100 -8.34 9.04 -6.55
C THR A 100 -7.91 8.81 -8.02
N PRO A 101 -8.22 9.73 -8.95
CA PRO A 101 -7.77 9.63 -10.33
C PRO A 101 -6.24 9.48 -10.45
N GLU A 102 -5.48 10.18 -9.61
CA GLU A 102 -4.02 10.10 -9.58
C GLU A 102 -3.54 8.72 -9.13
N GLN A 103 -4.21 8.13 -8.13
CA GLN A 103 -3.92 6.76 -7.68
C GLN A 103 -4.24 5.74 -8.78
N GLN A 104 -5.34 5.92 -9.49
CA GLN A 104 -5.74 5.08 -10.63
C GLN A 104 -4.67 5.09 -11.72
N VAL A 105 -4.21 6.28 -12.12
CA VAL A 105 -3.12 6.43 -13.10
C VAL A 105 -1.81 5.82 -12.59
N SER A 106 -1.47 5.98 -11.31
CA SER A 106 -0.24 5.42 -10.72
C SER A 106 -0.19 3.88 -10.78
N LEU A 107 -1.36 3.23 -10.79
CA LEU A 107 -1.51 1.79 -10.93
C LEU A 107 -1.57 1.33 -12.40
N GLY A 108 -1.45 2.26 -13.35
CA GLY A 108 -1.47 1.97 -14.79
C GLY A 108 -2.87 1.87 -15.39
N PHE A 109 -3.90 2.29 -14.67
CA PHE A 109 -5.24 2.43 -15.23
C PHE A 109 -5.34 3.70 -16.08
N LEU A 110 -6.26 3.69 -17.05
CA LEU A 110 -6.50 4.85 -17.90
C LEU A 110 -7.18 5.95 -17.07
N ALA A 111 -6.64 7.17 -17.10
CA ALA A 111 -7.36 8.32 -16.58
C ALA A 111 -8.71 8.40 -17.30
N GLU A 112 -9.81 8.56 -16.56
CA GLU A 112 -11.07 8.98 -17.16
C GLU A 112 -10.77 10.28 -17.91
N SER A 113 -10.65 10.19 -19.23
CA SER A 113 -10.67 11.39 -20.06
C SER A 113 -12.03 12.01 -19.79
N THR A 114 -12.04 13.15 -19.11
CA THR A 114 -13.19 14.05 -19.13
C THR A 114 -13.29 14.54 -20.57
N ALA A 115 -13.85 13.71 -21.44
CA ALA A 115 -14.22 14.06 -22.80
C ALA A 115 -15.45 14.95 -22.71
N GLY A 116 -15.20 16.20 -22.31
CA GLY A 116 -16.12 17.32 -22.40
C GLY A 116 -15.47 18.40 -23.26
N GLU A 117 -16.03 18.55 -24.46
CA GLU A 117 -16.15 19.80 -25.22
C GLU A 117 -14.87 20.50 -25.71
N GLU A 118 -14.54 20.28 -27.00
CA GLU A 118 -14.10 21.37 -27.88
C GLU A 118 -14.76 21.20 -29.28
N GLU A 119 -15.84 21.94 -29.52
CA GLU A 119 -16.25 22.34 -30.86
C GLU A 119 -15.36 23.48 -31.33
N SER A 120 -14.74 23.34 -32.51
CA SER A 120 -14.34 24.48 -33.37
C SER A 120 -14.07 23.99 -34.79
N GLU A 121 -14.96 24.33 -35.73
CA GLU A 121 -14.68 24.35 -37.17
C GLU A 121 -13.62 25.43 -37.47
N HIS A 122 -12.78 25.22 -38.50
CA HIS A 122 -12.42 26.17 -39.58
C HIS A 122 -11.48 25.48 -40.60
N GLY A 123 -11.73 25.69 -41.89
CA GLY A 123 -11.19 24.89 -42.99
C GLY A 123 -9.88 25.36 -43.63
N GLY A 124 -9.50 24.65 -44.72
CA GLY A 124 -8.59 25.15 -45.76
C GLY A 124 -7.29 24.37 -45.99
N GLY A 125 -7.34 23.42 -46.93
CA GLY A 125 -6.32 23.13 -47.97
C GLY A 125 -4.84 22.90 -47.62
N GLY A 126 -4.36 21.66 -47.83
CA GLY A 126 -2.93 21.35 -48.02
C GLY A 126 -2.66 19.84 -47.97
N GLU A 127 -2.39 19.21 -49.12
CA GLU A 127 -2.14 17.77 -49.24
C GLU A 127 -0.85 17.32 -48.54
N VAL A 128 -1.00 16.44 -47.54
CA VAL A 128 0.03 15.47 -47.17
C VAL A 128 -0.58 14.08 -47.34
N ARG A 129 -0.05 13.35 -48.33
CA ARG A 129 -0.44 11.97 -48.65
C ARG A 129 0.02 11.04 -47.53
N ILE A 130 -0.84 10.81 -46.54
CA ILE A 130 -0.71 9.71 -45.58
C ILE A 130 -1.50 8.53 -46.15
N GLU A 131 -0.81 7.42 -46.36
CA GLU A 131 -1.38 6.17 -46.86
C GLU A 131 -2.58 5.75 -46.01
N ARG A 132 -3.73 5.54 -46.67
CA ARG A 132 -4.95 5.00 -46.06
C ARG A 132 -4.66 3.59 -45.58
N THR A 133 -4.34 3.45 -44.29
CA THR A 133 -4.68 2.22 -43.57
C THR A 133 -5.99 2.50 -42.86
N GLU A 134 -7.03 1.76 -43.25
CA GLU A 134 -8.34 1.77 -42.60
C GLU A 134 -8.17 1.30 -41.15
N LYS A 135 -7.80 2.21 -40.25
CA LYS A 135 -8.01 2.00 -38.81
C LYS A 135 -9.45 2.36 -38.54
N THR A 136 -10.33 1.38 -38.74
CA THR A 136 -11.58 1.29 -38.00
C THR A 136 -11.27 1.71 -36.56
N LYS A 137 -11.83 2.84 -36.10
CA LYS A 137 -11.92 3.13 -34.68
C LYS A 137 -12.84 2.08 -34.07
N TYR A 138 -12.28 0.89 -33.83
CA TYR A 138 -12.91 -0.11 -33.01
C TYR A 138 -12.80 0.41 -31.58
N ILE A 139 -13.88 1.04 -31.12
CA ILE A 139 -14.15 1.18 -29.70
C ILE A 139 -14.98 -0.07 -29.38
N PRO A 140 -14.40 -1.10 -28.74
CA PRO A 140 -15.18 -2.27 -28.34
C PRO A 140 -16.39 -1.80 -27.53
N ALA A 141 -17.55 -2.46 -27.72
CA ALA A 141 -18.77 -2.23 -26.95
C ALA A 141 -18.62 -2.45 -25.43
N GLU A 142 -17.42 -2.86 -25.02
CA GLU A 142 -16.88 -2.78 -23.67
C GLU A 142 -16.07 -1.49 -23.52
N THR A 143 -16.72 -0.31 -23.56
CA THR A 143 -16.28 0.75 -22.65
C THR A 143 -16.64 0.22 -21.26
N ARG A 144 -15.81 -0.72 -20.82
CA ARG A 144 -15.97 -1.52 -19.63
C ARG A 144 -16.08 -0.49 -18.52
N ARG A 145 -17.31 -0.30 -18.04
CA ARG A 145 -17.53 0.25 -16.70
C ARG A 145 -16.50 -0.45 -15.85
N GLU A 146 -15.46 0.25 -15.41
CA GLU A 146 -14.49 -0.31 -14.49
C GLU A 146 -15.32 -0.98 -13.40
N SER A 147 -15.10 -2.27 -13.16
CA SER A 147 -15.89 -2.93 -12.13
C SER A 147 -15.64 -2.15 -10.84
N HIS A 148 -16.65 -2.00 -9.98
CA HIS A 148 -16.50 -1.30 -8.70
C HIS A 148 -15.27 -1.83 -7.90
N GLU A 149 -14.94 -3.10 -8.10
CA GLU A 149 -13.72 -3.78 -7.62
C GLU A 149 -12.39 -3.14 -8.11
N GLN A 150 -12.35 -2.63 -9.34
CA GLN A 150 -11.21 -1.93 -9.95
C GLN A 150 -11.08 -0.46 -9.52
N ARG A 151 -12.01 0.07 -8.72
CA ARG A 151 -11.92 1.43 -8.16
C ARG A 151 -11.65 1.46 -6.66
N VAL A 152 -11.67 0.31 -6.00
CA VAL A 152 -11.67 0.25 -4.53
C VAL A 152 -10.29 -0.14 -3.99
N VAL A 153 -9.83 0.63 -3.00
CA VAL A 153 -8.69 0.36 -2.14
C VAL A 153 -9.12 -0.42 -0.90
N ILE A 154 -8.24 -1.27 -0.38
CA ILE A 154 -8.45 -2.01 0.86
C ILE A 154 -7.48 -1.50 1.93
N MET A 155 -8.04 -0.95 3.01
CA MET A 155 -7.30 -0.64 4.23
C MET A 155 -7.68 -1.62 5.33
N GLN A 156 -6.69 -2.31 5.88
CA GLN A 156 -6.83 -3.26 6.97
C GLN A 156 -6.10 -2.74 8.20
N LEU A 157 -6.83 -2.66 9.32
CA LEU A 157 -6.32 -2.25 10.61
C LEU A 157 -6.42 -3.43 11.57
N LEU A 158 -5.28 -3.90 12.06
CA LEU A 158 -5.19 -4.96 13.06
C LEU A 158 -4.68 -4.39 14.39
N LYS A 159 -5.49 -4.55 15.44
CA LYS A 159 -5.06 -4.26 16.83
C LYS A 159 -4.33 -5.47 17.38
N VAL A 160 -3.00 -5.41 17.46
CA VAL A 160 -2.20 -6.51 18.00
C VAL A 160 -2.15 -6.39 19.52
N PRO A 161 -2.72 -7.34 20.29
CA PRO A 161 -2.68 -7.29 21.75
C PRO A 161 -1.31 -7.74 22.27
N VAL A 162 -1.03 -7.43 23.54
CA VAL A 162 0.11 -8.03 24.26
C VAL A 162 -0.08 -9.55 24.30
N ARG A 163 0.96 -10.31 23.94
CA ARG A 163 1.02 -11.76 24.14
C ARG A 163 0.88 -12.04 25.63
N LYS A 164 -0.25 -12.60 26.04
CA LYS A 164 -0.36 -13.20 27.37
C LYS A 164 0.63 -14.36 27.39
N LEU A 165 1.58 -14.36 28.33
CA LEU A 165 2.33 -15.55 28.68
C LEU A 165 1.29 -16.62 29.02
N LEU A 166 1.07 -17.55 28.09
CA LEU A 166 0.31 -18.75 28.40
C LEU A 166 1.12 -19.44 29.51
N SER A 167 0.55 -19.50 30.71
CA SER A 167 1.04 -20.41 31.74
C SER A 167 1.15 -21.79 31.09
N PRO A 168 2.30 -22.49 31.22
CA PRO A 168 2.43 -23.83 30.65
C PRO A 168 1.29 -24.70 31.20
N ARG A 169 0.60 -25.39 30.28
CA ARG A 169 -0.35 -26.47 30.65
C ARG A 169 0.42 -27.70 31.07
#